data_AF-A0A484KLH1-F1
#
_entry.id   AF-A0A484KLH1-F1
#
_cell.length_a   1.000
_cell.length_b   1.000
_cell.length_c   1.000
_cell.angle_alpha   90.00
_cell.angle_beta   90.00
_cell.angle_gamma   90.00
#
_symmetry.space_group_name_H-M   'P 1'
#
loop_
_entity.id
_entity.type
_entity.pdbx_description
1 polymer ?
#
loop_
_entity_poly.entity_id
_entity_poly.type
_entity_poly.pdbx_seq_one_letter_code
_entity_poly.pdbx_strand_id
1 'polypeptide(L)'
;MEKEAKKEAFRKYLETSGALDSLTKVLVALYEQNDKPSSAIDFIQQKLGGPTLSDYEQIQAELLDLQIKYNELLAAHQEKCKELEELKKSHAEEAAKEEADDCHDAEMSTSGV
;
A
#
# COMPACT_ATOMS: atom_id res chain seq x y z
N MET A 1 15.98 41.26 28.61
CA MET A 1 14.51 41.12 28.58
C MET A 1 14.04 40.17 27.47
N GLU A 2 14.52 40.33 26.24
CA GLU A 2 14.05 39.53 25.09
C GLU A 2 14.23 37.99 25.24
N LYS A 3 15.33 37.53 25.84
CA LYS A 3 15.58 36.10 26.11
C LYS A 3 14.58 35.51 27.12
N GLU A 4 14.23 36.26 28.15
CA GLU A 4 13.26 35.82 29.17
C GLU A 4 11.84 35.84 28.61
N ALA A 5 11.49 36.85 27.81
CA ALA A 5 10.22 36.89 27.09
C ALA A 5 10.04 35.70 26.13
N LYS A 6 11.10 35.28 25.43
CA LYS A 6 11.07 34.08 24.56
C LYS A 6 10.84 32.80 25.36
N LYS A 7 11.50 32.63 26.52
CA LYS A 7 11.28 31.48 27.40
C LYS A 7 9.85 31.45 27.93
N GLU A 8 9.33 32.58 28.37
CA GLU A 8 7.97 32.70 28.90
C GLU A 8 6.92 32.39 27.82
N ALA A 9 7.11 32.90 26.61
CA ALA A 9 6.26 32.56 25.47
C ALA A 9 6.26 31.06 25.15
N PHE A 10 7.43 30.42 25.18
CA PHE A 10 7.53 28.96 24.95
C PHE A 10 6.84 28.16 26.05
N ARG A 11 7.03 28.55 27.32
CA ARG A 11 6.33 27.93 28.44
C ARG A 11 4.81 28.05 28.28
N LYS A 12 4.31 29.25 28.01
CA LYS A 12 2.88 29.49 27.78
C LYS A 12 2.33 28.69 26.61
N TYR A 13 3.11 28.51 25.55
CA TYR A 13 2.75 27.64 24.43
C TYR A 13 2.57 26.18 24.85
N LEU A 14 3.50 25.62 25.65
CA LEU A 14 3.38 24.24 26.14
C LEU A 14 2.20 24.07 27.13
N GLU A 15 1.92 25.10 27.93
CA GLU A 15 0.77 25.12 28.84
C GLU A 15 -0.55 25.19 28.04
N THR A 16 -0.64 26.09 27.07
CA THR A 16 -1.86 26.33 26.28
C THR A 16 -2.16 25.18 25.32
N SER A 17 -1.13 24.52 24.76
CA SER A 17 -1.30 23.34 23.90
C SER A 17 -1.65 22.07 24.67
N GLY A 18 -1.57 22.08 26.01
CA GLY A 18 -1.81 20.90 26.83
C GLY A 18 -0.65 19.89 26.83
N ALA A 19 0.48 20.21 26.19
CA ALA A 19 1.66 19.34 26.15
C ALA A 19 2.23 19.09 27.55
N LEU A 20 2.31 20.14 28.38
CA LEU A 20 2.79 20.01 29.76
C LEU A 20 1.87 19.16 30.63
N ASP A 21 0.55 19.34 30.51
CA ASP A 21 -0.45 18.56 31.25
C ASP A 21 -0.40 17.09 30.85
N SER A 22 -0.31 16.80 29.55
CA SER A 22 -0.19 15.44 29.02
C SER A 22 1.06 14.75 29.52
N LEU A 23 2.23 15.40 29.41
CA LEU A 23 3.50 14.86 29.92
C LEU A 23 3.44 14.61 31.43
N THR A 24 2.85 15.54 32.18
CA THR A 24 2.69 15.40 33.64
C THR A 24 1.83 14.18 33.98
N LYS A 25 0.68 14.01 33.33
CA LYS A 25 -0.21 12.86 33.53
C LYS A 25 0.48 11.53 33.22
N VAL A 26 1.27 11.45 32.16
CA VAL A 26 2.02 10.23 31.81
C VAL A 26 3.10 9.92 32.87
N LEU A 27 3.83 10.93 33.34
CA LEU A 27 4.83 10.75 34.40
C LEU A 27 4.19 10.34 35.74
N VAL A 28 3.03 10.92 36.08
CA VAL A 28 2.24 10.50 37.25
C VAL A 28 1.81 9.05 37.11
N ALA A 29 1.24 8.67 35.96
CA ALA A 29 0.82 7.29 35.71
C ALA A 29 2.00 6.29 35.78
N LEU A 30 3.20 6.69 35.35
CA LEU A 30 4.43 5.90 35.49
C LEU A 30 4.87 5.79 36.96
N TYR A 31 4.76 6.88 37.73
CA TYR A 31 5.08 6.90 39.15
C TYR A 31 4.12 6.02 39.96
N GLU A 32 2.84 6.00 39.62
CA GLU A 32 1.80 5.20 40.28
C GLU A 32 1.82 3.71 39.94
N GLN A 33 2.59 3.28 38.91
CA GLN A 33 2.76 1.86 38.62
C GLN A 33 3.37 1.14 39.82
N ASN A 34 2.66 0.12 40.35
CA ASN A 34 3.12 -0.78 41.41
C ASN A 34 4.36 -1.56 40.96
N ASP A 35 4.32 -2.11 39.75
CA ASP A 35 5.47 -2.75 39.09
C ASP A 35 6.01 -1.81 38.02
N LYS A 36 7.27 -1.35 38.19
CA LYS A 36 7.87 -0.46 37.19
C LYS A 36 8.08 -1.21 35.87
N PRO A 37 7.67 -0.61 34.73
CA PRO A 37 7.92 -1.20 33.43
C PRO A 37 9.43 -1.36 33.22
N SER A 38 9.83 -2.40 32.48
CA SER A 38 11.22 -2.66 32.12
C SER A 38 11.85 -1.52 31.32
N SER A 39 11.04 -0.80 30.54
CA SER A 39 11.42 0.44 29.85
C SER A 39 10.43 1.55 30.18
N ALA A 40 10.93 2.60 30.85
CA ALA A 40 10.15 3.82 31.10
C ALA A 40 9.87 4.58 29.79
N ILE A 41 10.79 4.51 28.83
CA ILE A 41 10.64 5.19 27.53
C ILE A 41 9.48 4.59 26.75
N ASP A 42 9.41 3.26 26.67
CA ASP A 42 8.37 2.56 25.91
C ASP A 42 6.99 2.84 26.52
N PHE A 43 6.88 2.85 27.85
CA PHE A 43 5.66 3.22 28.56
C PHE A 43 5.21 4.65 28.21
N ILE A 44 6.15 5.61 28.21
CA ILE A 44 5.86 7.00 27.86
C ILE A 44 5.39 7.11 26.40
N GLN A 45 6.09 6.46 25.47
CA GLN A 45 5.73 6.44 24.05
C GLN A 45 4.32 5.88 23.85
N GLN A 46 4.01 4.73 24.45
CA GLN A 46 2.68 4.13 24.39
C GLN A 46 1.59 5.05 24.96
N LYS A 47 1.82 5.67 26.13
CA LYS A 47 0.83 6.56 26.76
C LYS A 47 0.62 7.89 26.04
N LEU A 48 1.61 8.37 25.30
CA LEU A 48 1.51 9.56 24.46
C LEU A 48 0.99 9.26 23.03
N GLY A 49 0.71 7.99 22.72
CA GLY A 49 0.21 7.58 21.39
C GLY A 49 1.30 7.56 20.30
N GLY A 50 2.57 7.46 20.69
CA GLY A 50 3.67 7.24 19.77
C GLY A 50 3.69 5.79 19.25
N PRO A 51 4.11 5.57 18.00
CA PRO A 51 4.27 4.22 17.47
C PRO A 51 5.31 3.44 18.27
N THR A 52 5.01 2.19 18.57
CA THR A 52 5.90 1.27 19.26
C THR A 52 6.84 0.57 18.28
N LEU A 53 7.91 -0.06 18.80
CA LEU A 53 8.78 -0.92 17.98
C LEU A 53 7.99 -2.06 17.32
N SER A 54 7.03 -2.65 18.04
CA SER A 54 6.15 -3.68 17.50
C SER A 54 5.29 -3.17 16.35
N ASP A 55 4.78 -1.94 16.43
CA ASP A 55 4.00 -1.33 15.34
C ASP A 55 4.89 -1.13 14.10
N TYR A 56 6.14 -0.73 14.30
CA TYR A 56 7.10 -0.58 13.21
C TYR A 56 7.43 -1.92 12.54
N GLU A 57 7.69 -2.96 13.33
CA GLU A 57 7.95 -4.32 12.84
C GLU A 57 6.73 -4.88 12.09
N GLN A 58 5.52 -4.66 12.61
CA GLN A 58 4.28 -5.06 11.95
C GLN A 58 4.12 -4.36 10.60
N ILE A 59 4.26 -3.03 10.55
CA ILE A 59 4.17 -2.26 9.31
C ILE A 59 5.22 -2.73 8.29
N GLN A 60 6.43 -3.04 8.74
CA GLN A 60 7.48 -3.55 7.87
C GLN A 60 7.15 -4.94 7.30
N ALA A 61 6.58 -5.83 8.10
CA ALA A 61 6.12 -7.14 7.65
C ALA A 61 4.97 -7.02 6.63
N GLU A 62 4.00 -6.14 6.89
CA GLU A 62 2.89 -5.86 5.96
C GLU A 62 3.39 -5.29 4.63
N LEU A 63 4.39 -4.40 4.67
CA LEU A 63 5.02 -3.86 3.46
C LEU A 63 5.66 -4.97 2.62
N LEU A 64 6.39 -5.89 3.25
CA LEU A 64 7.04 -7.01 2.55
C LEU A 64 6.01 -7.97 1.95
N ASP A 65 4.98 -8.34 2.70
CA ASP A 65 3.89 -9.20 2.22
C ASP A 65 3.16 -8.56 1.03
N LEU A 66 2.88 -7.26 1.11
CA LEU A 66 2.24 -6.53 0.02
C LEU A 66 3.13 -6.48 -1.23
N GLN A 67 4.45 -6.33 -1.05
CA GLN A 67 5.40 -6.33 -2.16
C GLN A 67 5.51 -7.71 -2.83
N ILE A 68 5.46 -8.80 -2.07
CA ILE A 68 5.39 -10.16 -2.60
C ILE A 68 4.12 -10.32 -3.45
N LYS A 69 2.94 -10.00 -2.89
CA LYS A 69 1.66 -10.08 -3.60
C LYS A 69 1.63 -9.24 -4.87
N TYR A 70 2.20 -8.04 -4.82
CA TYR A 70 2.30 -7.17 -6.00
C TYR A 70 3.13 -7.83 -7.11
N ASN A 71 4.29 -8.40 -6.77
CA ASN A 71 5.16 -9.05 -7.75
C ASN A 71 4.50 -10.30 -8.35
N GLU A 72 3.83 -11.12 -7.53
CA GLU A 72 3.08 -12.29 -8.00
C GLU A 72 1.95 -11.89 -8.95
N LEU A 73 1.17 -10.86 -8.57
CA LEU A 73 0.09 -10.36 -9.40
C LEU A 73 0.61 -9.76 -10.71
N LEU A 74 1.73 -9.03 -10.66
CA LEU A 74 2.38 -8.47 -11.84
C LEU A 74 2.85 -9.56 -12.79
N ALA A 75 3.45 -10.63 -12.28
CA ALA A 75 3.88 -11.78 -13.08
C ALA A 75 2.67 -12.47 -13.74
N ALA A 76 1.62 -12.77 -12.97
CA ALA A 76 0.40 -13.38 -13.50
C ALA A 76 -0.30 -12.51 -14.54
N HIS A 77 -0.30 -11.18 -14.35
CA HIS A 77 -0.82 -10.25 -15.34
C HIS A 77 0.00 -10.28 -16.64
N GLN A 78 1.33 -10.26 -16.54
CA GLN A 78 2.21 -10.33 -17.71
C GLN A 78 2.02 -11.64 -18.50
N GLU A 79 1.86 -12.77 -17.81
CA GLU A 79 1.58 -14.07 -18.44
C GLU A 79 0.26 -14.06 -19.20
N LYS A 80 -0.83 -13.64 -18.54
CA LYS A 80 -2.16 -13.56 -19.19
C LYS A 80 -2.18 -12.60 -20.38
N CYS A 81 -1.47 -11.49 -20.33
CA CYS A 81 -1.35 -10.59 -21.48
C CYS A 81 -0.70 -11.28 -22.68
N LYS A 82 0.35 -12.07 -22.46
CA LYS A 82 1.01 -12.83 -23.53
C LYS A 82 0.07 -13.89 -24.12
N GLU A 83 -0.59 -14.68 -23.27
CA GLU A 83 -1.58 -15.67 -23.71
C GLU A 83 -2.69 -15.04 -24.55
N LEU A 84 -3.23 -13.88 -24.12
CA LEU A 84 -4.24 -13.15 -24.87
C LEU A 84 -3.74 -12.63 -26.22
N GLU A 85 -2.48 -12.18 -26.30
CA GLU A 85 -1.89 -11.77 -27.58
C GLU A 85 -1.71 -12.96 -28.52
N GLU A 86 -1.30 -14.12 -28.02
CA GLU A 86 -1.14 -15.35 -28.79
C GLU A 86 -2.50 -15.89 -29.29
N LEU A 87 -3.53 -15.88 -28.43
CA LEU A 87 -4.89 -16.22 -28.85
C LEU A 87 -5.43 -15.24 -29.91
N LYS A 88 -5.20 -13.94 -29.75
CA LYS A 88 -5.63 -12.95 -30.75
C LYS A 88 -4.94 -13.15 -32.11
N LYS A 89 -3.65 -13.50 -32.11
CA LYS A 89 -2.91 -13.79 -33.35
C LYS A 89 -3.44 -15.03 -34.05
N SER A 90 -3.62 -16.14 -33.32
CA SER A 90 -4.19 -17.37 -33.88
C SER A 90 -5.62 -17.18 -34.41
N HIS A 91 -6.46 -16.44 -33.70
CA HIS A 91 -7.83 -16.15 -34.13
C HIS A 91 -7.89 -15.20 -35.35
N ALA A 92 -6.91 -14.30 -35.51
CA ALA A 92 -6.77 -13.46 -36.71
C ALA A 92 -6.27 -14.26 -37.93
N GLU A 93 -5.43 -15.28 -37.71
CA GLU A 93 -4.96 -16.19 -38.76
C GLU A 93 -6.03 -17.20 -39.20
N GLU A 94 -6.94 -17.61 -38.31
CA GLU A 94 -8.11 -18.44 -38.65
C GLU A 94 -9.19 -17.63 -39.39
N ALA A 95 -9.50 -16.41 -38.95
CA ALA A 95 -10.43 -15.52 -39.65
C ALA A 95 -9.96 -15.14 -41.07
N ALA A 96 -8.64 -15.09 -41.31
CA ALA A 96 -8.08 -14.87 -42.65
C ALA A 96 -8.14 -16.09 -43.57
N LYS A 97 -8.42 -17.30 -43.05
CA LYS A 97 -8.54 -18.54 -43.84
C LYS A 97 -9.98 -18.89 -44.23
N GLU A 98 -10.97 -18.50 -43.43
CA GLU A 98 -12.39 -18.70 -43.79
C GLU A 98 -12.86 -17.80 -44.95
N GLU A 99 -12.28 -16.60 -45.12
CA GLU A 99 -12.57 -15.71 -46.27
C GLU A 99 -11.98 -16.20 -47.61
N ALA A 100 -11.15 -17.25 -47.62
CA ALA A 100 -10.50 -17.78 -48.84
C ALA A 100 -11.19 -19.03 -49.43
N ASP A 101 -12.12 -19.66 -48.71
CA ASP A 101 -12.78 -20.91 -49.15
C ASP A 101 -14.17 -20.68 -49.80
N ASP A 102 -14.74 -19.47 -49.74
CA ASP A 102 -16.07 -19.15 -50.32
C ASP A 102 -16.03 -18.77 -51.82
N CYS A 103 -14.87 -18.81 -52.49
CA CYS A 103 -14.74 -18.33 -53.89
C CYS A 103 -14.73 -19.44 -54.97
N HIS A 104 -14.82 -20.74 -54.63
CA HIS A 104 -14.62 -21.81 -55.63
C HIS A 104 -15.86 -22.44 -56.28
N ASP A 105 -17.10 -22.07 -55.91
CA ASP A 105 -18.32 -22.73 -56.46
C ASP A 105 -19.24 -21.80 -57.29
N ALA A 106 -18.68 -20.97 -58.18
CA ALA A 106 -19.49 -20.19 -59.14
C ALA A 106 -18.88 -20.08 -60.56
N GLU A 107 -18.19 -21.11 -61.06
CA GLU A 107 -17.91 -21.22 -62.51
C GLU A 107 -18.25 -22.61 -63.04
N MET A 108 -19.53 -22.89 -63.30
CA MET A 108 -19.97 -23.75 -64.41
C MET A 108 -21.49 -23.63 -64.58
N SER A 109 -22.02 -22.50 -65.06
CA SER A 109 -23.32 -22.54 -65.78
C SER A 109 -23.69 -21.24 -66.50
N THR A 110 -23.00 -20.89 -67.60
CA THR A 110 -23.65 -20.12 -68.70
C THR A 110 -22.99 -20.45 -70.05
N SER A 111 -23.25 -21.64 -70.56
CA SER A 111 -23.22 -21.90 -72.01
C SER A 111 -24.40 -22.82 -72.31
N GLY A 112 -25.49 -22.24 -72.79
CA GLY A 112 -26.72 -22.98 -73.00
C GLY A 112 -27.87 -22.12 -73.51
N VAL A 113 -27.85 -21.89 -74.83
CA VAL A 113 -28.94 -21.47 -75.73
C VAL A 113 -29.19 -19.97 -75.84
#